data_AF-A0A3T0Y1D2-F1
#
_entry.id   AF-A0A3T0Y1D2-F1
#
_cell.length_a   1.000
_cell.length_b   1.000
_cell.length_c   1.000
_cell.angle_alpha   90.00
_cell.angle_beta   90.00
_cell.angle_gamma   90.00
#
_symmetry.space_group_name_H-M   'P 1'
#
loop_
_entity.id
_entity.type
_entity.pdbx_description
1 polymer ?
#
loop_
_entity_poly.entity_id
_entity_poly.type
_entity_poly.pdbx_seq_one_letter_code
_entity_poly.pdbx_strand_id
1 'polypeptide(L)'
;MNLTPRTRGLRCAMALAVTSAVVLAPVSAQATTGTAADVPTATSSSTSSPGADGAAAKLDDRSDPAAEERRNLNQQGLAKVLSGDAKVENRGGSKAVKVAPGQWAQYGLQDSDQILSFLVDFGDKIDPRFPTSTAGPTHNAIKEPNRAVDNSTYWSDTFDREHYLDMFFSEEGESLKGVYEEMSSGRYTVDGDVSDWVTVPYNSASYGETESQADMTRFVQDTANAWYDSQIASGKTAAEIDAYLATFDQWDRYDFDKDGDFNEPDGYIDHFQAIHAGEGEEAGAASSAIWSHRWAVGQAGRGTSGPAANPFGGIKIGDSDVWIRDYTTEPENGGLGVFAHEYGHDLGLPDLYDTSGGENGTGFWTLMSSGSWLGHGDGSIGTTPNHMGAWEKLQLGWLDYDVATAGVKSTHKIGPSFHATKAPQAVVVNLPKDAAGKNRFYIAENRVYGGYDATLATGPYNFGWGVSAPDTVEHYAYQDGLSVTYWNTAQTNNNTRQHPGAGLALPVDAHPKALTWSDGTVVRNRIQSFDATFGKQATDPLNLHRETAAGMTTLTAPSQPGVAVFDDTDPNAYYDAANPQGSVVVAGTGTKIEVVQSNSTGMLTLQVR
;
A
#
# COMPACT_ATOMS: atom_id res chain seq x y z
N MET A 1 20.71 -53.06 56.20
CA MET A 1 22.14 -52.71 56.13
C MET A 1 22.32 -51.65 55.06
N ASN A 2 23.11 -50.63 55.38
CA ASN A 2 24.11 -49.91 54.57
C ASN A 2 24.24 -50.26 53.06
N LEU A 3 24.64 -49.38 52.14
CA LEU A 3 24.79 -47.90 52.03
C LEU A 3 25.22 -47.63 50.56
N THR A 4 25.16 -46.39 50.08
CA THR A 4 25.80 -45.98 48.81
C THR A 4 27.34 -46.03 48.90
N PRO A 5 28.03 -46.21 47.76
CA PRO A 5 28.98 -45.14 47.37
C PRO A 5 29.09 -44.88 45.84
N ARG A 6 29.95 -43.92 45.48
CA ARG A 6 30.16 -43.30 44.14
C ARG A 6 31.53 -43.66 43.50
N THR A 7 31.65 -43.32 42.20
CA THR A 7 32.80 -42.65 41.50
C THR A 7 34.10 -43.35 41.04
N ARG A 8 34.54 -42.94 39.81
CA ARG A 8 35.92 -42.79 39.25
C ARG A 8 36.72 -44.11 39.03
N GLY A 9 37.36 -44.42 37.89
CA GLY A 9 38.26 -43.71 36.93
C GLY A 9 39.02 -44.82 36.13
N LEU A 10 40.07 -44.63 35.30
CA LEU A 10 40.86 -43.45 34.89
C LEU A 10 41.80 -43.79 33.66
N ARG A 11 41.94 -42.87 32.67
CA ARG A 11 43.09 -42.59 31.73
C ARG A 11 43.81 -43.68 30.89
N CYS A 12 44.01 -43.38 29.58
CA CYS A 12 45.30 -43.15 28.84
C CYS A 12 45.09 -43.20 27.30
N ALA A 13 45.83 -42.53 26.39
CA ALA A 13 46.84 -41.44 26.49
C ALA A 13 47.02 -40.67 25.14
N MET A 14 47.77 -39.56 25.22
CA MET A 14 48.33 -38.58 24.24
C MET A 14 48.83 -39.08 22.84
N ALA A 15 49.18 -38.23 21.84
CA ALA A 15 49.74 -36.86 21.91
C ALA A 15 49.51 -35.91 20.68
N LEU A 16 49.64 -34.59 20.94
CA LEU A 16 50.27 -33.46 20.22
C LEU A 16 50.51 -33.49 18.68
N ALA A 17 50.49 -32.38 17.91
CA ALA A 17 50.35 -30.92 18.16
C ALA A 17 49.75 -30.24 16.87
N VAL A 18 49.85 -28.95 16.45
CA VAL A 18 50.69 -27.74 16.72
C VAL A 18 49.81 -26.45 16.59
N THR A 19 50.38 -25.25 16.81
CA THR A 19 49.71 -23.94 16.96
C THR A 19 49.63 -23.06 15.71
N SER A 20 48.63 -22.16 15.65
CA SER A 20 48.84 -20.71 15.44
C SER A 20 47.58 -19.91 15.81
N ALA A 21 47.77 -18.71 16.38
CA ALA A 21 46.71 -17.75 16.72
C ALA A 21 47.27 -16.32 16.67
N VAL A 22 46.45 -15.35 16.27
CA VAL A 22 46.82 -13.92 16.22
C VAL A 22 45.76 -13.13 16.97
N VAL A 23 46.22 -12.19 17.81
CA VAL A 23 45.37 -11.22 18.52
C VAL A 23 45.64 -9.85 17.92
N LEU A 24 44.57 -9.09 17.63
CA LEU A 24 44.65 -7.67 17.29
C LEU A 24 43.94 -6.85 18.38
N ALA A 25 44.59 -5.77 18.79
CA ALA A 25 44.12 -4.85 19.82
C ALA A 25 43.45 -3.61 19.19
N PRO A 26 42.54 -2.93 19.89
CA PRO A 26 41.94 -1.70 19.39
C PRO A 26 42.98 -0.58 19.29
N VAL A 27 42.91 0.22 18.22
CA VAL A 27 43.73 1.42 18.01
C VAL A 27 42.88 2.66 18.22
N SER A 28 43.24 3.48 19.21
CA SER A 28 42.59 4.77 19.45
C SER A 28 43.03 5.79 18.40
N ALA A 29 42.09 6.30 17.60
CA ALA A 29 42.37 7.43 16.70
C ALA A 29 42.37 8.75 17.49
N GLN A 30 43.45 9.54 17.35
CA GLN A 30 43.50 10.90 17.87
C GLN A 30 42.90 11.87 16.85
N ALA A 31 42.02 12.77 17.29
CA ALA A 31 41.51 13.84 16.45
C ALA A 31 42.60 14.90 16.20
N THR A 32 42.82 15.25 14.93
CA THR A 32 43.64 16.40 14.53
C THR A 32 42.73 17.54 14.09
N THR A 33 43.02 18.76 14.57
CA THR A 33 42.21 19.95 14.30
C THR A 33 42.46 20.49 12.89
N GLY A 34 41.65 20.07 11.93
CA GLY A 34 41.51 20.75 10.64
C GLY A 34 40.39 21.79 10.69
N THR A 35 40.68 23.05 10.35
CA THR A 35 39.68 24.10 10.24
C THR A 35 38.85 23.91 8.97
N ALA A 36 37.69 23.30 9.08
CA ALA A 36 36.65 23.44 8.07
C ALA A 36 36.19 24.91 8.02
N ALA A 37 35.98 25.45 6.82
CA ALA A 37 35.31 26.73 6.66
C ALA A 37 33.79 26.50 6.69
N ASP A 38 33.03 27.46 7.22
CA ASP A 38 31.57 27.37 7.28
C ASP A 38 30.98 27.26 5.87
N VAL A 39 30.44 26.09 5.54
CA VAL A 39 29.41 25.96 4.51
C VAL A 39 28.10 26.37 5.18
N PRO A 40 27.41 27.42 4.72
CA PRO A 40 26.14 27.82 5.33
C PRO A 40 25.14 26.67 5.18
N THR A 41 24.53 26.26 6.29
CA THR A 41 23.38 25.34 6.25
C THR A 41 22.27 25.99 5.44
N ALA A 42 22.04 25.48 4.24
CA ALA A 42 20.83 25.78 3.51
C ALA A 42 19.65 25.34 4.38
N THR A 43 18.73 26.25 4.65
CA THR A 43 17.44 25.90 5.23
C THR A 43 16.68 25.09 4.18
N SER A 44 16.66 23.76 4.36
CA SER A 44 15.72 22.91 3.64
C SER A 44 14.31 23.42 3.91
N SER A 45 13.61 23.84 2.87
CA SER A 45 12.16 23.81 2.88
C SER A 45 11.73 22.36 3.15
N SER A 46 10.81 22.17 4.10
CA SER A 46 9.95 20.99 4.04
C SER A 46 9.17 21.04 2.73
N THR A 47 8.94 19.87 2.16
CA THR A 47 8.19 19.69 0.91
C THR A 47 6.96 18.85 1.18
N SER A 48 6.03 18.82 0.24
CA SER A 48 4.76 18.10 0.35
C SER A 48 4.48 17.25 -0.89
N SER A 49 5.48 16.47 -1.31
CA SER A 49 5.39 15.43 -2.33
C SER A 49 6.52 14.38 -2.16
N PRO A 50 6.27 13.07 -2.40
CA PRO A 50 7.27 12.03 -2.16
C PRO A 50 8.60 12.31 -2.88
N GLY A 51 9.67 12.48 -2.11
CA GLY A 51 10.96 12.97 -2.61
C GLY A 51 11.53 12.15 -3.77
N ALA A 52 12.40 12.77 -4.58
CA ALA A 52 12.89 12.21 -5.85
C ALA A 52 13.45 10.77 -5.78
N ASP A 53 14.03 10.38 -4.65
CA ASP A 53 14.55 9.03 -4.38
C ASP A 53 13.45 7.95 -4.28
N GLY A 54 12.21 8.33 -3.94
CA GLY A 54 10.99 7.53 -4.14
C GLY A 54 10.83 6.24 -3.33
N ALA A 55 11.78 5.89 -2.46
CA ALA A 55 11.75 4.69 -1.62
C ALA A 55 11.16 4.98 -0.24
N ALA A 56 10.19 4.17 0.20
CA ALA A 56 9.59 4.29 1.53
C ALA A 56 10.66 4.11 2.63
N ALA A 57 10.73 5.09 3.56
CA ALA A 57 11.64 5.07 4.70
C ALA A 57 10.98 4.44 5.94
N LYS A 58 9.65 4.43 5.98
CA LYS A 58 8.80 3.79 6.99
C LYS A 58 7.86 2.80 6.30
N LEU A 59 6.85 2.30 7.00
CA LEU A 59 5.83 1.38 6.48
C LEU A 59 4.46 2.03 6.57
N ASP A 60 3.69 1.89 5.50
CA ASP A 60 2.33 2.40 5.36
C ASP A 60 1.38 1.34 5.98
N ASP A 61 1.44 0.08 5.54
CA ASP A 61 0.85 -1.07 6.26
C ASP A 61 1.74 -1.52 7.44
N ARG A 62 1.49 -0.98 8.63
CA ARG A 62 2.29 -1.29 9.84
C ARG A 62 1.86 -2.60 10.50
N SER A 63 2.83 -3.47 10.79
CA SER A 63 2.62 -4.83 11.30
C SER A 63 1.68 -4.91 12.52
N ASP A 64 0.67 -5.76 12.36
CA ASP A 64 -0.22 -6.30 13.40
C ASP A 64 -0.40 -7.81 13.14
N PRO A 65 -0.05 -8.69 14.09
CA PRO A 65 -0.24 -10.13 13.92
C PRO A 65 -1.68 -10.57 13.62
N ALA A 66 -2.71 -9.79 13.99
CA ALA A 66 -4.10 -10.12 13.63
C ALA A 66 -4.41 -9.75 12.16
N ALA A 67 -4.03 -8.56 11.70
CA ALA A 67 -4.12 -8.19 10.28
C ALA A 67 -3.34 -9.16 9.38
N GLU A 68 -2.13 -9.57 9.79
CA GLU A 68 -1.34 -10.60 9.09
C GLU A 68 -2.06 -11.96 9.07
N GLU A 69 -2.67 -12.39 10.19
CA GLU A 69 -3.46 -13.63 10.28
C GLU A 69 -4.67 -13.60 9.32
N ARG A 70 -5.45 -12.51 9.34
CA ARG A 70 -6.60 -12.26 8.45
C ARG A 70 -6.20 -12.28 6.97
N ARG A 71 -5.16 -11.52 6.58
CA ARG A 71 -4.67 -11.45 5.19
C ARG A 71 -4.19 -12.82 4.69
N ASN A 72 -3.48 -13.59 5.52
CA ASN A 72 -3.05 -14.95 5.19
C ASN A 72 -4.23 -15.94 5.08
N LEU A 73 -5.29 -15.80 5.88
CA LEU A 73 -6.50 -16.62 5.76
C LEU A 73 -7.25 -16.31 4.46
N ASN A 74 -7.48 -15.02 4.15
CA ASN A 74 -8.20 -14.59 2.95
C ASN A 74 -7.50 -15.05 1.65
N GLN A 75 -6.19 -14.86 1.54
CA GLN A 75 -5.41 -15.37 0.40
C GLN A 75 -5.49 -16.90 0.26
N GLN A 76 -5.47 -17.65 1.37
CA GLN A 76 -5.64 -19.11 1.35
C GLN A 76 -7.05 -19.53 0.95
N GLY A 77 -8.08 -18.83 1.42
CA GLY A 77 -9.49 -19.06 1.06
C GLY A 77 -9.71 -18.91 -0.44
N LEU A 78 -9.34 -17.74 -0.99
CA LEU A 78 -9.41 -17.47 -2.43
C LEU A 78 -8.60 -18.50 -3.25
N ALA A 79 -7.35 -18.77 -2.87
CA ALA A 79 -6.51 -19.70 -3.64
C ALA A 79 -7.04 -21.16 -3.59
N LYS A 80 -7.80 -21.55 -2.57
CA LYS A 80 -8.55 -22.81 -2.51
C LYS A 80 -9.82 -22.79 -3.36
N VAL A 81 -10.51 -21.66 -3.47
CA VAL A 81 -11.69 -21.50 -4.36
C VAL A 81 -11.25 -21.62 -5.83
N LEU A 82 -10.18 -20.92 -6.22
CA LEU A 82 -9.63 -20.96 -7.59
C LEU A 82 -9.12 -22.35 -8.00
N SER A 83 -8.53 -23.12 -7.08
CA SER A 83 -8.11 -24.50 -7.35
C SER A 83 -9.24 -25.53 -7.28
N GLY A 84 -10.42 -25.14 -6.78
CA GLY A 84 -11.52 -26.05 -6.47
C GLY A 84 -11.30 -26.91 -5.21
N ASP A 85 -10.26 -26.62 -4.41
CA ASP A 85 -9.97 -27.28 -3.13
C ASP A 85 -10.97 -26.87 -2.01
N ALA A 86 -11.73 -25.76 -2.18
CA ALA A 86 -12.79 -25.32 -1.25
C ALA A 86 -13.98 -24.67 -1.97
N LYS A 87 -14.99 -24.24 -1.20
CA LYS A 87 -16.16 -23.50 -1.67
C LYS A 87 -16.42 -22.27 -0.79
N VAL A 88 -17.12 -21.30 -1.36
CA VAL A 88 -17.75 -20.21 -0.61
C VAL A 88 -19.04 -20.74 0.02
N GLU A 89 -19.25 -20.39 1.28
CA GLU A 89 -20.45 -20.65 2.08
C GLU A 89 -21.02 -19.30 2.54
N ASN A 90 -22.35 -19.17 2.65
CA ASN A 90 -22.97 -18.01 3.29
C ASN A 90 -23.04 -18.27 4.81
N ARG A 91 -22.61 -17.31 5.62
CA ARG A 91 -22.60 -17.36 7.08
C ARG A 91 -23.22 -16.06 7.58
N GLY A 92 -24.32 -16.15 8.35
CA GLY A 92 -25.11 -15.02 8.84
C GLY A 92 -25.54 -14.00 7.78
N GLY A 93 -24.73 -12.99 7.47
CA GLY A 93 -24.84 -12.15 6.27
C GLY A 93 -23.72 -12.37 5.24
N SER A 94 -22.50 -12.59 5.74
CA SER A 94 -21.26 -12.71 4.96
C SER A 94 -21.20 -13.90 3.99
N LYS A 95 -20.24 -13.79 3.06
CA LYS A 95 -19.68 -14.89 2.28
C LYS A 95 -18.30 -15.25 2.82
N ALA A 96 -18.09 -16.53 3.15
CA ALA A 96 -16.86 -17.01 3.77
C ALA A 96 -16.37 -18.32 3.14
N VAL A 97 -15.06 -18.59 3.23
CA VAL A 97 -14.44 -19.85 2.79
C VAL A 97 -13.84 -20.56 3.99
N LYS A 98 -14.19 -21.84 4.19
CA LYS A 98 -13.65 -22.62 5.30
C LYS A 98 -12.20 -23.05 5.01
N VAL A 99 -11.23 -22.38 5.61
CA VAL A 99 -9.79 -22.68 5.43
C VAL A 99 -9.42 -23.94 6.22
N ALA A 100 -9.90 -24.03 7.47
CA ALA A 100 -9.71 -25.15 8.40
C ALA A 100 -10.89 -25.28 9.39
N PRO A 101 -10.95 -26.30 10.26
CA PRO A 101 -11.99 -26.41 11.29
C PRO A 101 -11.87 -25.25 12.31
N GLY A 102 -12.84 -24.34 12.33
CA GLY A 102 -12.81 -23.15 13.18
C GLY A 102 -11.85 -22.06 12.70
N GLN A 103 -11.59 -21.99 11.39
CA GLN A 103 -10.93 -20.86 10.74
C GLN A 103 -11.60 -20.58 9.40
N TRP A 104 -12.22 -19.41 9.29
CA TRP A 104 -12.81 -18.92 8.05
C TRP A 104 -11.94 -17.86 7.39
N ALA A 105 -12.35 -17.46 6.20
CA ALA A 105 -11.75 -16.42 5.39
C ALA A 105 -12.90 -15.65 4.73
N GLN A 106 -12.92 -14.34 4.89
CA GLN A 106 -13.91 -13.46 4.26
C GLN A 106 -13.71 -13.53 2.73
N TYR A 107 -14.79 -13.51 1.94
CA TYR A 107 -14.70 -13.68 0.48
C TYR A 107 -15.76 -12.87 -0.26
N GLY A 108 -15.35 -11.93 -1.13
CA GLY A 108 -16.30 -11.16 -1.93
C GLY A 108 -17.07 -10.14 -1.09
N LEU A 109 -16.32 -9.15 -0.58
CA LEU A 109 -16.79 -8.00 0.18
C LEU A 109 -17.80 -7.21 -0.67
N GLN A 110 -19.02 -7.08 -0.19
CA GLN A 110 -20.15 -6.49 -0.93
C GLN A 110 -21.08 -5.80 0.05
N ASP A 111 -20.82 -4.53 0.34
CA ASP A 111 -21.40 -3.81 1.47
C ASP A 111 -21.39 -2.28 1.28
N SER A 112 -21.84 -1.56 2.31
CA SER A 112 -21.95 -0.09 2.35
C SER A 112 -21.32 0.46 3.64
N ASP A 113 -20.03 0.23 3.81
CA ASP A 113 -19.31 0.46 5.07
C ASP A 113 -19.29 1.94 5.48
N GLN A 114 -19.19 2.21 6.78
CA GLN A 114 -19.23 3.55 7.38
C GLN A 114 -17.84 3.97 7.87
N ILE A 115 -17.34 5.12 7.40
CA ILE A 115 -16.04 5.67 7.80
C ILE A 115 -16.23 6.79 8.82
N LEU A 116 -15.52 6.71 9.94
CA LEU A 116 -15.48 7.74 10.98
C LEU A 116 -14.13 8.46 10.98
N SER A 117 -14.10 9.70 10.49
CA SER A 117 -12.84 10.46 10.32
C SER A 117 -12.79 11.65 11.30
N PHE A 118 -11.78 11.71 12.17
CA PHE A 118 -11.58 12.86 13.06
C PHE A 118 -10.48 13.78 12.53
N LEU A 119 -10.75 15.10 12.52
CA LEU A 119 -9.80 16.14 12.09
C LEU A 119 -9.04 16.70 13.30
N VAL A 120 -7.70 16.72 13.25
CA VAL A 120 -6.84 16.83 14.44
C VAL A 120 -5.80 17.97 14.35
N ASP A 121 -6.03 19.05 15.08
CA ASP A 121 -5.03 20.09 15.38
C ASP A 121 -4.04 19.59 16.43
N PHE A 122 -2.75 19.95 16.31
CA PHE A 122 -1.78 19.72 17.39
C PHE A 122 -1.72 20.89 18.38
N GLY A 123 -1.51 20.58 19.66
CA GLY A 123 -1.51 21.54 20.76
C GLY A 123 -0.20 22.30 20.97
N ASP A 124 -0.18 23.12 22.03
CA ASP A 124 0.95 23.98 22.41
C ASP A 124 1.91 23.34 23.44
N LYS A 125 1.52 22.22 24.04
CA LYS A 125 2.30 21.53 25.08
C LYS A 125 3.46 20.76 24.46
N ILE A 126 4.66 21.32 24.59
CA ILE A 126 5.89 20.67 24.13
C ILE A 126 6.18 19.40 24.93
N ASP A 127 6.46 18.30 24.24
CA ASP A 127 6.91 17.05 24.87
C ASP A 127 8.31 17.22 25.50
N PRO A 128 8.53 16.87 26.78
CA PRO A 128 9.85 16.94 27.42
C PRO A 128 10.94 16.09 26.78
N ARG A 129 10.60 15.12 25.92
CA ARG A 129 11.55 14.37 25.07
C ARG A 129 12.15 15.24 23.96
N PHE A 130 11.38 16.21 23.46
CA PHE A 130 11.69 17.00 22.26
C PHE A 130 11.65 18.52 22.58
N PRO A 131 12.42 19.01 23.58
CA PRO A 131 12.26 20.35 24.16
C PRO A 131 12.66 21.51 23.24
N THR A 132 13.10 21.23 22.01
CA THR A 132 13.43 22.20 20.96
C THR A 132 12.39 22.23 19.84
N SER A 133 11.35 21.39 19.90
CA SER A 133 10.24 21.39 18.94
C SER A 133 9.29 22.57 19.15
N THR A 134 8.48 22.89 18.14
CA THR A 134 7.50 23.99 18.15
C THR A 134 6.10 23.48 18.45
N ALA A 135 5.23 24.37 18.96
CA ALA A 135 3.79 24.13 19.09
C ALA A 135 3.13 23.88 17.71
N GLY A 136 1.99 23.19 17.70
CA GLY A 136 1.24 22.90 16.48
C GLY A 136 1.89 21.81 15.61
N PRO A 137 1.66 21.82 14.28
CA PRO A 137 0.83 22.79 13.54
C PRO A 137 -0.67 22.71 13.87
N THR A 138 -1.39 23.75 13.48
CA THR A 138 -2.85 23.73 13.33
C THR A 138 -3.21 23.78 11.85
N HIS A 139 -4.43 23.37 11.49
CA HIS A 139 -4.94 23.39 10.14
C HIS A 139 -4.92 24.77 9.47
N ASN A 140 -4.98 24.78 8.13
CA ASN A 140 -4.82 25.94 7.25
C ASN A 140 -3.48 26.70 7.46
N ALA A 141 -2.44 26.01 7.95
CA ALA A 141 -1.09 26.56 8.11
C ALA A 141 -0.13 26.16 6.97
N ILE A 142 -0.52 25.22 6.10
CA ILE A 142 0.24 24.82 4.92
C ILE A 142 0.28 25.99 3.93
N LYS A 143 1.48 26.34 3.45
CA LYS A 143 1.68 27.52 2.59
C LYS A 143 1.27 27.23 1.16
N GLU A 144 0.67 28.23 0.50
CA GLU A 144 0.42 28.18 -0.93
C GLU A 144 1.73 27.89 -1.71
N PRO A 145 1.82 26.78 -2.46
CA PRO A 145 3.02 26.39 -3.18
C PRO A 145 3.29 27.28 -4.39
N ASN A 146 4.57 27.58 -4.65
CA ASN A 146 4.96 28.43 -5.77
C ASN A 146 4.89 27.66 -7.10
N ARG A 147 3.76 27.75 -7.79
CA ARG A 147 3.47 27.06 -9.08
C ARG A 147 4.41 27.37 -10.26
N ALA A 148 5.47 28.15 -10.06
CA ALA A 148 6.59 28.29 -11.00
C ALA A 148 7.74 27.28 -10.78
N VAL A 149 7.78 26.58 -9.63
CA VAL A 149 8.79 25.57 -9.25
C VAL A 149 8.21 24.37 -8.48
N ASP A 150 6.92 24.41 -8.15
CA ASP A 150 6.17 23.33 -7.50
C ASP A 150 4.88 23.05 -8.28
N ASN A 151 4.81 21.92 -8.97
CA ASN A 151 3.56 21.39 -9.52
C ASN A 151 3.14 20.06 -8.89
N SER A 152 3.88 19.54 -7.91
CA SER A 152 3.55 18.27 -7.26
C SER A 152 2.66 18.45 -6.02
N THR A 153 2.90 19.46 -5.18
CA THR A 153 2.24 19.64 -3.88
C THR A 153 0.73 19.83 -4.01
N TYR A 154 -0.07 19.00 -3.33
CA TYR A 154 -1.51 19.24 -3.15
C TYR A 154 -1.74 20.34 -2.10
N TRP A 155 -2.67 21.26 -2.40
CA TRP A 155 -2.97 22.41 -1.55
C TRP A 155 -4.38 22.96 -1.86
N SER A 156 -5.10 23.34 -0.80
CA SER A 156 -6.40 24.03 -0.81
C SER A 156 -6.28 25.36 -0.05
N ASP A 157 -7.10 26.36 -0.37
CA ASP A 157 -7.17 27.59 0.44
C ASP A 157 -7.92 27.40 1.77
N THR A 158 -8.74 26.35 1.86
CA THR A 158 -9.32 25.82 3.10
C THR A 158 -9.39 24.29 3.10
N PHE A 159 -8.94 23.69 4.20
CA PHE A 159 -9.12 22.29 4.58
C PHE A 159 -10.10 22.21 5.77
N ASP A 160 -11.37 22.52 5.53
CA ASP A 160 -12.43 22.41 6.53
C ASP A 160 -13.17 21.06 6.46
N ARG A 161 -14.24 20.89 7.25
CA ARG A 161 -15.02 19.63 7.27
C ARG A 161 -15.68 19.32 5.92
N GLU A 162 -16.16 20.33 5.19
CA GLU A 162 -16.86 20.13 3.92
C GLU A 162 -15.88 19.59 2.86
N HIS A 163 -14.64 20.10 2.85
CA HIS A 163 -13.56 19.62 1.98
C HIS A 163 -13.36 18.09 2.04
N TYR A 164 -13.35 17.51 3.24
CA TYR A 164 -13.19 16.06 3.41
C TYR A 164 -14.51 15.28 3.17
N LEU A 165 -15.67 15.85 3.51
CA LEU A 165 -16.96 15.25 3.17
C LEU A 165 -17.14 15.14 1.64
N ASP A 166 -16.76 16.17 0.89
CA ASP A 166 -16.73 16.16 -0.57
C ASP A 166 -15.71 15.12 -1.09
N MET A 167 -14.47 15.15 -0.59
CA MET A 167 -13.40 14.22 -1.00
C MET A 167 -13.76 12.76 -0.73
N PHE A 168 -14.50 12.45 0.34
CA PHE A 168 -14.81 11.07 0.71
C PHE A 168 -16.13 10.59 0.12
N PHE A 169 -17.20 11.39 0.19
CA PHE A 169 -18.57 10.89 0.03
C PHE A 169 -19.38 11.57 -1.08
N SER A 170 -18.83 12.58 -1.78
CA SER A 170 -19.54 13.24 -2.88
C SER A 170 -19.94 12.26 -4.00
N GLU A 171 -21.18 12.38 -4.46
CA GLU A 171 -21.71 11.71 -5.67
C GLU A 171 -21.47 12.53 -6.95
N GLU A 172 -20.93 13.75 -6.83
CA GLU A 172 -20.53 14.61 -7.94
C GLU A 172 -19.01 14.84 -7.94
N GLY A 173 -18.31 14.37 -8.98
CA GLY A 173 -16.87 14.56 -9.16
C GLY A 173 -16.04 13.31 -8.84
N GLU A 174 -14.85 13.51 -8.30
CA GLU A 174 -13.92 12.46 -7.90
C GLU A 174 -13.85 12.38 -6.37
N SER A 175 -14.13 11.22 -5.81
CA SER A 175 -14.27 11.00 -4.36
C SER A 175 -13.89 9.56 -3.97
N LEU A 176 -13.63 9.31 -2.69
CA LEU A 176 -13.29 7.96 -2.18
C LEU A 176 -14.40 6.97 -2.51
N LYS A 177 -15.66 7.37 -2.27
CA LYS A 177 -16.87 6.68 -2.72
C LYS A 177 -16.83 6.38 -4.23
N GLY A 178 -16.57 7.38 -5.07
CA GLY A 178 -16.48 7.20 -6.52
C GLY A 178 -15.39 6.21 -6.96
N VAL A 179 -14.19 6.27 -6.37
CA VAL A 179 -13.08 5.32 -6.64
C VAL A 179 -13.50 3.89 -6.30
N TYR A 180 -14.10 3.71 -5.11
CA TYR A 180 -14.48 2.38 -4.60
C TYR A 180 -15.73 1.81 -5.28
N GLU A 181 -16.71 2.66 -5.64
CA GLU A 181 -17.86 2.26 -6.46
C GLU A 181 -17.45 1.85 -7.88
N GLU A 182 -16.60 2.60 -8.58
CA GLU A 182 -16.20 2.23 -9.94
C GLU A 182 -15.37 0.93 -9.94
N MET A 183 -14.35 0.86 -9.08
CA MET A 183 -13.42 -0.27 -9.08
C MET A 183 -14.02 -1.56 -8.53
N SER A 184 -15.04 -1.46 -7.67
CA SER A 184 -15.90 -2.59 -7.27
C SER A 184 -17.01 -2.88 -8.30
N SER A 185 -17.30 -1.93 -9.18
CA SER A 185 -18.42 -1.89 -10.13
C SER A 185 -19.80 -1.93 -9.46
N GLY A 186 -20.00 -1.07 -8.46
CA GLY A 186 -21.24 -0.96 -7.70
C GLY A 186 -21.53 -2.18 -6.81
N ARG A 187 -20.48 -2.93 -6.46
CA ARG A 187 -20.56 -4.04 -5.48
C ARG A 187 -20.37 -3.57 -4.05
N TYR A 188 -19.68 -2.45 -3.89
CA TYR A 188 -19.19 -1.92 -2.63
C TYR A 188 -19.13 -0.40 -2.72
N THR A 189 -19.51 0.28 -1.64
CA THR A 189 -19.48 1.75 -1.50
C THR A 189 -19.07 2.10 -0.07
N VAL A 190 -18.67 3.36 0.14
CA VAL A 190 -18.45 3.94 1.46
C VAL A 190 -19.36 5.15 1.67
N ASP A 191 -19.77 5.37 2.92
CA ASP A 191 -20.44 6.59 3.41
C ASP A 191 -19.85 6.89 4.81
N GLY A 192 -20.29 7.95 5.50
CA GLY A 192 -19.78 8.19 6.86
C GLY A 192 -19.96 9.60 7.40
N ASP A 193 -19.07 10.00 8.31
CA ASP A 193 -19.03 11.36 8.86
C ASP A 193 -17.60 11.79 9.21
N VAL A 194 -17.31 13.07 8.97
CA VAL A 194 -16.04 13.73 9.31
C VAL A 194 -16.29 14.70 10.46
N SER A 195 -15.43 14.76 11.48
CA SER A 195 -15.61 15.70 12.58
C SER A 195 -15.29 17.15 12.20
N ASP A 196 -15.74 18.10 13.02
CA ASP A 196 -15.10 19.42 13.08
C ASP A 196 -13.68 19.25 13.67
N TRP A 197 -12.75 20.17 13.38
CA TRP A 197 -11.38 20.13 13.93
C TRP A 197 -11.35 20.15 15.46
N VAL A 198 -10.63 19.19 16.07
CA VAL A 198 -10.37 19.11 17.51
C VAL A 198 -8.87 19.12 17.81
N THR A 199 -8.47 19.66 18.96
CA THR A 199 -7.04 19.86 19.29
C THR A 199 -6.54 18.82 20.29
N VAL A 200 -5.53 18.02 19.91
CA VAL A 200 -4.82 17.14 20.86
C VAL A 200 -3.88 17.95 21.77
N PRO A 201 -3.63 17.53 23.02
CA PRO A 201 -2.97 18.39 24.00
C PRO A 201 -1.49 18.68 23.70
N TYR A 202 -0.78 17.83 22.96
CA TYR A 202 0.64 18.00 22.66
C TYR A 202 0.90 18.44 21.21
N ASN A 203 2.09 18.99 20.97
CA ASN A 203 2.59 19.31 19.64
C ASN A 203 2.95 18.06 18.81
N SER A 204 3.03 18.19 17.48
CA SER A 204 3.24 17.08 16.55
C SER A 204 4.42 16.17 16.92
N ALA A 205 5.56 16.76 17.27
CA ALA A 205 6.78 16.03 17.67
C ALA A 205 6.56 15.02 18.80
N SER A 206 5.58 15.22 19.70
CA SER A 206 5.24 14.22 20.73
C SER A 206 4.86 12.87 20.11
N TYR A 207 4.16 12.91 18.98
CA TYR A 207 3.60 11.75 18.28
C TYR A 207 4.52 11.32 17.11
N GLY A 208 4.89 12.26 16.24
CA GLY A 208 5.64 12.02 14.99
C GLY A 208 7.15 11.79 15.14
N GLU A 209 7.86 12.43 16.09
CA GLU A 209 9.33 12.35 16.15
C GLU A 209 9.87 10.93 16.46
N THR A 210 9.02 10.04 16.98
CA THR A 210 9.39 8.64 17.21
C THR A 210 8.36 7.60 16.75
N GLU A 211 7.11 7.98 16.48
CA GLU A 211 5.99 7.12 16.03
C GLU A 211 5.92 5.71 16.65
N SER A 212 6.36 5.56 17.91
CA SER A 212 6.34 4.25 18.55
C SER A 212 4.89 3.80 18.74
N GLN A 213 4.67 2.49 18.91
CA GLN A 213 3.33 1.98 19.26
C GLN A 213 2.72 2.72 20.46
N ALA A 214 3.53 3.19 21.42
CA ALA A 214 3.09 3.98 22.57
C ALA A 214 2.85 5.47 22.28
N ASP A 215 3.43 6.00 21.20
CA ASP A 215 3.15 7.34 20.70
C ASP A 215 1.89 7.38 19.85
N MET A 216 1.73 6.45 18.90
CA MET A 216 0.52 6.37 18.08
C MET A 216 -0.71 5.90 18.87
N THR A 217 -0.57 4.98 19.83
CA THR A 217 -1.67 4.65 20.77
C THR A 217 -2.08 5.88 21.59
N ARG A 218 -1.14 6.78 21.91
CA ARG A 218 -1.47 8.04 22.60
C ARG A 218 -2.08 9.07 21.66
N PHE A 219 -1.62 9.17 20.41
CA PHE A 219 -2.23 10.05 19.39
C PHE A 219 -3.71 9.71 19.20
N VAL A 220 -4.03 8.46 18.86
CA VAL A 220 -5.41 8.01 18.66
C VAL A 220 -6.25 8.16 19.93
N GLN A 221 -5.70 7.87 21.12
CA GLN A 221 -6.41 8.05 22.38
C GLN A 221 -6.68 9.53 22.72
N ASP A 222 -5.69 10.42 22.52
CA ASP A 222 -5.83 11.86 22.73
C ASP A 222 -6.84 12.45 21.73
N THR A 223 -6.79 12.04 20.46
CA THR A 223 -7.73 12.39 19.39
C THR A 223 -9.17 11.98 19.72
N ALA A 224 -9.38 10.71 20.10
CA ALA A 224 -10.69 10.20 20.48
C ALA A 224 -11.27 10.89 21.73
N ASN A 225 -10.40 11.25 22.69
CA ASN A 225 -10.80 12.01 23.88
C ASN A 225 -11.16 13.46 23.52
N ALA A 226 -10.37 14.14 22.68
CA ALA A 226 -10.64 15.51 22.26
C ALA A 226 -11.97 15.62 21.48
N TRP A 227 -12.29 14.60 20.66
CA TRP A 227 -13.61 14.49 20.04
C TRP A 227 -14.73 14.23 21.06
N TYR A 228 -14.57 13.25 21.95
CA TYR A 228 -15.60 12.94 22.96
C TYR A 228 -15.90 14.15 23.86
N ASP A 229 -14.87 14.85 24.34
CA ASP A 229 -15.02 16.06 25.14
C ASP A 229 -15.68 17.21 24.35
N SER A 230 -15.43 17.34 23.03
CA SER A 230 -16.13 18.31 22.19
C SER A 230 -17.62 17.97 22.02
N GLN A 231 -17.96 16.69 21.91
CA GLN A 231 -19.36 16.23 21.86
C GLN A 231 -20.10 16.54 23.17
N ILE A 232 -19.49 16.24 24.33
CA ILE A 232 -20.05 16.57 25.65
C ILE A 232 -20.16 18.10 25.82
N ALA A 233 -19.17 18.88 25.37
CA ALA A 233 -19.20 20.34 25.43
C ALA A 233 -20.28 20.96 24.52
N SER A 234 -20.61 20.31 23.39
CA SER A 234 -21.74 20.69 22.52
C SER A 234 -23.11 20.44 23.17
N GLY A 235 -23.15 19.60 24.21
CA GLY A 235 -24.36 19.25 24.96
C GLY A 235 -24.96 17.89 24.62
N LYS A 236 -24.30 17.05 23.80
CA LYS A 236 -24.68 15.64 23.64
C LYS A 236 -24.53 14.90 24.97
N THR A 237 -25.43 13.96 25.26
CA THR A 237 -25.27 13.01 26.37
C THR A 237 -24.45 11.80 25.94
N ALA A 238 -23.84 11.09 26.90
CA ALA A 238 -23.08 9.86 26.61
C ALA A 238 -23.89 8.86 25.76
N ALA A 239 -25.16 8.63 26.10
CA ALA A 239 -26.04 7.72 25.36
C ALA A 239 -26.36 8.17 23.91
N GLU A 240 -26.27 9.47 23.59
CA GLU A 240 -26.37 9.98 22.22
C GLU A 240 -25.04 9.85 21.45
N ILE A 241 -23.91 9.80 22.17
CA ILE A 241 -22.59 9.50 21.59
C ILE A 241 -22.46 7.99 21.35
N ASP A 242 -22.82 7.15 22.33
CA ASP A 242 -22.87 5.68 22.19
C ASP A 242 -23.75 5.27 21.00
N ALA A 243 -24.95 5.85 20.88
CA ALA A 243 -25.90 5.54 19.81
C ALA A 243 -25.49 6.08 18.42
N TYR A 244 -24.56 7.04 18.36
CA TYR A 244 -23.94 7.51 17.12
C TYR A 244 -22.74 6.62 16.75
N LEU A 245 -21.84 6.32 17.69
CA LEU A 245 -20.67 5.48 17.41
C LEU A 245 -21.06 4.04 17.03
N ALA A 246 -22.15 3.52 17.58
CA ALA A 246 -22.70 2.21 17.22
C ALA A 246 -23.29 2.12 15.80
N THR A 247 -23.31 3.19 14.99
CA THR A 247 -23.60 3.09 13.54
C THR A 247 -22.34 2.83 12.70
N PHE A 248 -21.16 2.84 13.33
CA PHE A 248 -19.86 2.55 12.72
C PHE A 248 -19.22 1.28 13.32
N ASP A 249 -20.03 0.40 13.92
CA ASP A 249 -19.65 -0.91 14.49
C ASP A 249 -20.66 -1.91 13.94
N GLN A 250 -20.33 -2.60 12.84
CA GLN A 250 -21.17 -3.55 12.10
C GLN A 250 -20.36 -4.76 11.58
N TRP A 251 -19.03 -4.73 11.63
CA TRP A 251 -18.13 -5.68 10.98
C TRP A 251 -17.12 -6.33 11.94
N ASP A 252 -17.36 -7.60 12.35
CA ASP A 252 -16.31 -8.46 12.92
C ASP A 252 -15.25 -8.76 11.85
N ARG A 253 -14.30 -7.84 11.77
CA ARG A 253 -13.11 -7.86 10.94
C ARG A 253 -12.27 -9.13 11.09
N TYR A 254 -12.34 -9.82 12.23
CA TYR A 254 -11.37 -10.83 12.65
C TYR A 254 -11.94 -12.23 12.90
N ASP A 255 -13.25 -12.46 12.75
CA ASP A 255 -13.91 -13.74 13.04
C ASP A 255 -13.59 -14.17 14.49
N PHE A 256 -13.88 -13.28 15.46
CA PHE A 256 -13.49 -13.42 16.86
C PHE A 256 -14.14 -14.65 17.52
N ASP A 257 -15.45 -14.81 17.30
CA ASP A 257 -16.27 -15.92 17.81
C ASP A 257 -16.03 -17.25 17.07
N LYS A 258 -15.68 -17.19 15.77
CA LYS A 258 -15.32 -18.30 14.86
C LYS A 258 -16.49 -19.01 14.18
N ASP A 259 -17.67 -18.39 14.16
CA ASP A 259 -18.78 -18.72 13.28
C ASP A 259 -18.42 -18.52 11.80
N GLY A 260 -17.72 -17.44 11.46
CA GLY A 260 -17.41 -17.06 10.08
C GLY A 260 -18.48 -16.21 9.39
N ASP A 261 -19.51 -15.75 10.12
CA ASP A 261 -20.14 -14.47 9.80
C ASP A 261 -19.17 -13.35 10.19
N PHE A 262 -19.10 -12.33 9.36
CA PHE A 262 -18.35 -11.11 9.61
C PHE A 262 -19.31 -9.92 9.71
N ASN A 263 -20.58 -10.05 9.26
CA ASN A 263 -21.58 -8.99 9.23
C ASN A 263 -22.35 -8.86 10.56
N GLU A 264 -21.63 -8.89 11.69
CA GLU A 264 -22.15 -8.56 13.01
C GLU A 264 -21.18 -7.66 13.80
N PRO A 265 -21.67 -6.78 14.70
CA PRO A 265 -20.84 -5.84 15.47
C PRO A 265 -19.93 -6.55 16.47
N ASP A 266 -18.68 -6.10 16.56
CA ASP A 266 -17.65 -6.67 17.44
C ASP A 266 -17.28 -5.75 18.63
N GLY A 267 -17.80 -4.52 18.64
CA GLY A 267 -17.55 -3.49 19.67
C GLY A 267 -16.46 -2.47 19.34
N TYR A 268 -15.82 -2.59 18.17
CA TYR A 268 -14.87 -1.63 17.64
C TYR A 268 -15.47 -0.82 16.47
N ILE A 269 -14.93 0.37 16.20
CA ILE A 269 -15.22 1.12 14.98
C ILE A 269 -14.67 0.35 13.77
N ASP A 270 -15.55 0.05 12.82
CA ASP A 270 -15.29 -0.68 11.57
C ASP A 270 -14.14 -0.03 10.79
N HIS A 271 -14.20 1.29 10.61
CA HIS A 271 -13.22 2.09 9.87
C HIS A 271 -13.01 3.45 10.54
N PHE A 272 -11.82 3.69 11.07
CA PHE A 272 -11.48 4.94 11.77
C PHE A 272 -10.27 5.63 11.15
N GLN A 273 -10.37 6.94 10.94
CA GLN A 273 -9.27 7.78 10.43
C GLN A 273 -8.96 8.93 11.38
N ALA A 274 -7.68 9.26 11.54
CA ALA A 274 -7.21 10.41 12.30
C ALA A 274 -6.39 11.34 11.39
N ILE A 275 -7.05 12.33 10.80
CA ILE A 275 -6.47 13.25 9.82
C ILE A 275 -5.79 14.41 10.57
N HIS A 276 -4.48 14.58 10.41
CA HIS A 276 -3.70 15.50 11.23
C HIS A 276 -3.35 16.81 10.51
N ALA A 277 -3.30 17.92 11.25
CA ALA A 277 -2.84 19.20 10.74
C ALA A 277 -1.41 19.12 10.16
N GLY A 278 -1.14 19.90 9.10
CA GLY A 278 0.15 19.99 8.43
C GLY A 278 0.47 18.84 7.46
N GLU A 279 1.67 18.94 6.88
CA GLU A 279 2.22 18.04 5.86
C GLU A 279 2.67 16.69 6.45
N GLY A 280 2.58 15.60 5.68
CA GLY A 280 3.06 14.26 6.07
C GLY A 280 4.56 14.04 5.81
N GLU A 281 5.23 13.23 6.64
CA GLU A 281 6.68 12.97 6.51
C GLU A 281 7.04 12.25 5.20
N GLU A 282 6.17 11.38 4.69
CA GLU A 282 6.31 10.69 3.40
C GLU A 282 6.41 11.67 2.22
N ALA A 283 5.84 12.87 2.39
CA ALA A 283 5.84 13.96 1.44
C ALA A 283 7.07 14.89 1.58
N GLY A 284 7.93 14.65 2.57
CA GLY A 284 9.12 15.48 2.84
C GLY A 284 8.93 16.56 3.91
N ALA A 285 7.92 16.39 4.79
CA ALA A 285 7.80 17.18 6.00
C ALA A 285 8.97 16.95 6.97
N ALA A 286 9.02 17.72 8.06
CA ALA A 286 9.98 17.49 9.14
C ALA A 286 9.70 16.16 9.87
N SER A 287 10.72 15.53 10.45
CA SER A 287 10.60 14.27 11.22
C SER A 287 9.65 14.32 12.43
N SER A 288 9.19 15.51 12.81
CA SER A 288 8.16 15.72 13.83
C SER A 288 6.73 15.53 13.32
N ALA A 289 6.51 15.46 12.00
CA ALA A 289 5.25 15.10 11.39
C ALA A 289 4.94 13.61 11.58
N ILE A 290 3.71 13.21 11.31
CA ILE A 290 3.35 11.79 11.18
C ILE A 290 3.58 11.39 9.72
N TRP A 291 3.97 10.13 9.49
CA TRP A 291 4.07 9.54 8.15
C TRP A 291 2.75 8.82 7.86
N SER A 292 2.08 9.05 6.73
CA SER A 292 0.78 8.41 6.39
C SER A 292 0.81 6.90 6.58
N HIS A 293 -0.13 6.32 7.35
CA HIS A 293 -0.13 4.88 7.61
C HIS A 293 -1.43 4.30 8.18
N ARG A 294 -1.58 2.99 7.97
CA ARG A 294 -2.56 2.08 8.57
C ARG A 294 -1.90 1.24 9.65
N TRP A 295 -2.45 1.22 10.87
CA TRP A 295 -1.93 0.37 11.97
C TRP A 295 -3.05 -0.07 12.93
N ALA A 296 -2.66 -0.57 14.10
CA ALA A 296 -3.57 -0.94 15.19
C ALA A 296 -3.00 -0.49 16.55
N VAL A 297 -3.83 0.13 17.37
CA VAL A 297 -3.50 0.58 18.73
C VAL A 297 -3.81 -0.48 19.78
N GLY A 298 -3.11 -0.41 20.91
CA GLY A 298 -3.36 -1.31 22.04
C GLY A 298 -3.13 -2.81 21.77
N GLN A 299 -2.35 -3.20 20.73
CA GLN A 299 -2.16 -4.60 20.30
C GLN A 299 -1.80 -5.56 21.45
N ALA A 300 -0.99 -5.12 22.41
CA ALA A 300 -0.57 -5.90 23.57
C ALA A 300 -1.73 -6.30 24.52
N GLY A 301 -2.91 -5.70 24.33
CA GLY A 301 -4.14 -6.00 25.06
C GLY A 301 -4.94 -7.18 24.53
N ARG A 302 -4.59 -7.80 23.38
CA ARG A 302 -5.33 -8.94 22.79
C ARG A 302 -5.50 -10.08 23.83
N GLY A 303 -6.75 -10.37 24.20
CA GLY A 303 -7.16 -11.31 25.24
C GLY A 303 -7.26 -10.75 26.67
N THR A 304 -7.08 -9.43 26.88
CA THR A 304 -7.06 -8.81 28.23
C THR A 304 -7.71 -7.43 28.33
N SER A 305 -7.87 -6.68 27.24
CA SER A 305 -8.59 -5.39 27.18
C SER A 305 -9.36 -5.22 25.86
N GLY A 306 -10.35 -4.33 25.85
CA GLY A 306 -11.28 -4.13 24.73
C GLY A 306 -12.74 -4.15 25.21
N PRO A 307 -13.71 -4.19 24.29
CA PRO A 307 -15.10 -4.53 24.57
C PRO A 307 -15.25 -5.78 25.46
N ALA A 308 -16.26 -5.80 26.32
CA ALA A 308 -16.42 -6.88 27.30
C ALA A 308 -16.77 -8.26 26.68
N ALA A 309 -17.32 -8.26 25.46
CA ALA A 309 -17.54 -9.48 24.67
C ALA A 309 -16.28 -9.89 23.88
N ASN A 310 -15.52 -8.91 23.40
CA ASN A 310 -14.41 -9.05 22.45
C ASN A 310 -13.15 -8.30 22.95
N PRO A 311 -12.41 -8.84 23.93
CA PRO A 311 -11.22 -8.18 24.46
C PRO A 311 -10.02 -8.33 23.49
N PHE A 312 -9.96 -7.52 22.43
CA PHE A 312 -8.99 -7.66 21.33
C PHE A 312 -7.84 -6.63 21.31
N GLY A 313 -7.77 -5.74 22.31
CA GLY A 313 -6.84 -4.60 22.37
C GLY A 313 -7.58 -3.26 22.22
N GLY A 314 -6.98 -2.32 21.49
CA GLY A 314 -7.57 -1.01 21.22
C GLY A 314 -7.58 -0.01 22.38
N ILE A 315 -8.30 1.10 22.17
CA ILE A 315 -8.56 2.20 23.11
C ILE A 315 -10.06 2.53 23.16
N LYS A 316 -10.54 3.13 24.25
CA LYS A 316 -11.95 3.55 24.40
C LYS A 316 -12.11 5.00 23.92
N ILE A 317 -13.21 5.32 23.23
CA ILE A 317 -13.51 6.71 22.81
C ILE A 317 -14.06 7.47 24.02
N GLY A 318 -13.18 8.18 24.76
CA GLY A 318 -13.56 8.82 26.02
C GLY A 318 -14.22 7.83 26.98
N ASP A 319 -15.45 8.14 27.42
CA ASP A 319 -16.26 7.26 28.27
C ASP A 319 -17.26 6.36 27.49
N SER A 320 -17.46 6.53 26.16
CA SER A 320 -18.49 5.80 25.37
C SER A 320 -18.12 4.35 25.08
N ASP A 321 -19.09 3.42 25.13
CA ASP A 321 -18.84 1.97 25.18
C ASP A 321 -18.22 1.33 23.91
N VAL A 322 -18.07 2.10 22.82
CA VAL A 322 -17.39 1.70 21.57
C VAL A 322 -15.88 2.01 21.61
N TRP A 323 -15.07 1.18 20.94
CA TRP A 323 -13.61 1.23 20.97
C TRP A 323 -13.00 1.49 19.58
N ILE A 324 -11.75 1.96 19.52
CA ILE A 324 -10.94 2.00 18.30
C ILE A 324 -9.80 1.00 18.47
N ARG A 325 -9.56 0.15 17.47
CA ARG A 325 -8.37 -0.71 17.41
C ARG A 325 -7.53 -0.37 16.20
N ASP A 326 -8.06 -0.65 15.02
CA ASP A 326 -7.41 -0.35 13.76
C ASP A 326 -7.71 1.09 13.38
N TYR A 327 -6.77 1.73 12.66
CA TYR A 327 -6.90 3.10 12.21
C TYR A 327 -6.01 3.37 11.00
N THR A 328 -6.40 4.38 10.22
CA THR A 328 -5.49 5.10 9.31
C THR A 328 -5.20 6.50 9.86
N THR A 329 -4.08 7.08 9.45
CA THR A 329 -3.75 8.48 9.74
C THR A 329 -3.01 9.09 8.56
N GLU A 330 -3.43 10.29 8.19
CA GLU A 330 -3.06 10.98 6.95
C GLU A 330 -2.95 12.49 7.22
N PRO A 331 -2.17 13.26 6.44
CA PRO A 331 -2.02 14.69 6.61
C PRO A 331 -3.20 15.52 6.10
N GLU A 332 -3.25 16.78 6.53
CA GLU A 332 -4.21 17.81 6.11
C GLU A 332 -4.25 17.99 4.59
N ASN A 333 -3.08 17.94 3.92
CA ASN A 333 -2.99 17.94 2.47
C ASN A 333 -2.78 16.54 1.86
N GLY A 334 -3.32 15.50 2.50
CA GLY A 334 -3.53 14.21 1.87
C GLY A 334 -4.40 14.39 0.63
N GLY A 335 -3.91 13.93 -0.53
CA GLY A 335 -4.73 13.84 -1.72
C GLY A 335 -5.65 12.61 -1.66
N LEU A 336 -6.75 12.61 -2.42
CA LEU A 336 -7.70 11.49 -2.52
C LEU A 336 -7.01 10.13 -2.70
N GLY A 337 -5.91 10.08 -3.46
CA GLY A 337 -5.18 8.84 -3.70
C GLY A 337 -4.44 8.27 -2.48
N VAL A 338 -4.07 9.10 -1.49
CA VAL A 338 -3.49 8.66 -0.20
C VAL A 338 -4.58 8.01 0.66
N PHE A 339 -5.71 8.70 0.88
CA PHE A 339 -6.85 8.13 1.59
C PHE A 339 -7.36 6.83 0.96
N ALA A 340 -7.39 6.77 -0.38
CA ALA A 340 -7.76 5.55 -1.10
C ALA A 340 -6.77 4.39 -0.91
N HIS A 341 -5.48 4.68 -0.71
CA HIS A 341 -4.41 3.69 -0.44
C HIS A 341 -4.55 3.11 0.97
N GLU A 342 -4.61 3.98 1.98
CA GLU A 342 -4.72 3.58 3.39
C GLU A 342 -6.00 2.80 3.66
N TYR A 343 -7.13 3.22 3.07
CA TYR A 343 -8.38 2.46 3.14
C TYR A 343 -8.25 1.06 2.49
N GLY A 344 -7.41 0.92 1.45
CA GLY A 344 -7.07 -0.37 0.84
C GLY A 344 -6.34 -1.32 1.81
N HIS A 345 -5.45 -0.79 2.65
CA HIS A 345 -4.84 -1.56 3.74
C HIS A 345 -5.84 -1.94 4.83
N ASP A 346 -6.81 -1.07 5.10
CA ASP A 346 -7.84 -1.31 6.10
C ASP A 346 -8.78 -2.45 5.70
N LEU A 347 -9.21 -2.47 4.42
CA LEU A 347 -9.89 -3.62 3.81
C LEU A 347 -9.03 -4.90 3.80
N GLY A 348 -7.70 -4.77 3.94
CA GLY A 348 -6.77 -5.87 4.21
C GLY A 348 -5.75 -6.15 3.10
N LEU A 349 -5.57 -5.26 2.13
CA LEU A 349 -4.55 -5.41 1.08
C LEU A 349 -3.15 -5.05 1.63
N PRO A 350 -2.09 -5.75 1.20
CA PRO A 350 -0.72 -5.36 1.50
C PRO A 350 -0.24 -4.26 0.55
N ASP A 351 0.87 -3.61 0.92
CA ASP A 351 1.76 -2.94 -0.03
C ASP A 351 2.15 -3.88 -1.18
N LEU A 352 2.10 -3.38 -2.41
CA LEU A 352 2.64 -4.05 -3.59
C LEU A 352 3.92 -3.40 -4.12
N TYR A 353 4.34 -2.26 -3.58
CA TYR A 353 5.70 -1.74 -3.76
C TYR A 353 6.72 -2.54 -2.91
N ASP A 354 8.01 -2.16 -2.95
CA ASP A 354 9.07 -2.81 -2.15
C ASP A 354 9.25 -2.11 -0.81
N THR A 355 8.60 -2.63 0.24
CA THR A 355 8.61 -2.10 1.61
C THR A 355 9.95 -2.28 2.33
N SER A 356 10.97 -2.78 1.65
CA SER A 356 12.33 -2.90 2.19
C SER A 356 13.27 -1.81 1.66
N GLY A 357 12.74 -0.71 1.11
CA GLY A 357 13.50 0.38 0.53
C GLY A 357 14.16 -0.01 -0.80
N GLY A 358 13.48 -0.84 -1.59
CA GLY A 358 13.76 -1.06 -3.00
C GLY A 358 12.76 -0.33 -3.88
N GLU A 359 12.63 -0.76 -5.13
CA GLU A 359 11.52 -0.39 -6.00
C GLU A 359 11.28 -1.53 -6.99
N ASN A 360 10.02 -1.88 -7.29
CA ASN A 360 9.68 -3.02 -8.14
C ASN A 360 8.81 -2.62 -9.35
N GLY A 361 8.49 -3.58 -10.22
CA GLY A 361 7.74 -3.34 -11.46
C GLY A 361 6.27 -2.88 -11.30
N THR A 362 5.69 -2.87 -10.09
CA THR A 362 4.29 -2.44 -9.89
C THR A 362 4.10 -0.96 -10.20
N GLY A 363 5.05 -0.10 -9.83
CA GLY A 363 5.08 1.32 -10.24
C GLY A 363 3.72 2.02 -10.13
N PHE A 364 3.28 2.63 -11.23
CA PHE A 364 1.97 3.30 -11.33
C PHE A 364 0.82 2.36 -11.74
N TRP A 365 1.02 1.03 -11.86
CA TRP A 365 -0.04 0.10 -12.29
C TRP A 365 -1.16 -0.13 -11.25
N THR A 366 -0.98 0.29 -9.99
CA THR A 366 -1.99 0.06 -8.95
C THR A 366 -1.97 1.11 -7.86
N LEU A 367 -3.17 1.41 -7.36
CA LEU A 367 -3.43 2.11 -6.10
C LEU A 367 -2.54 1.62 -4.95
N MET A 368 -2.33 0.30 -4.79
CA MET A 368 -1.48 -0.27 -3.71
C MET A 368 0.03 -0.18 -3.98
N SER A 369 0.44 0.82 -4.75
CA SER A 369 1.82 1.15 -5.14
C SER A 369 1.87 2.65 -5.47
N SER A 370 2.65 3.10 -6.45
CA SER A 370 2.70 4.53 -6.82
C SER A 370 1.42 5.06 -7.48
N GLY A 371 0.43 4.21 -7.78
CA GLY A 371 -0.85 4.62 -8.36
C GLY A 371 -1.73 5.50 -7.45
N SER A 372 -1.47 5.49 -6.14
CA SER A 372 -2.01 6.45 -5.17
C SER A 372 -1.54 7.89 -5.42
N TRP A 373 -0.37 8.07 -6.04
CA TRP A 373 0.22 9.38 -6.30
C TRP A 373 -0.08 9.93 -7.71
N LEU A 374 -1.13 9.43 -8.37
CA LEU A 374 -1.53 9.90 -9.69
C LEU A 374 -2.38 11.19 -9.64
N GLY A 375 -2.72 11.69 -10.83
CA GLY A 375 -3.53 12.89 -11.06
C GLY A 375 -3.75 13.06 -12.56
N HIS A 376 -4.47 14.11 -12.98
CA HIS A 376 -4.76 14.36 -14.40
C HIS A 376 -3.58 14.93 -15.22
N GLY A 377 -2.48 15.30 -14.56
CA GLY A 377 -1.25 15.80 -15.21
C GLY A 377 -1.24 17.31 -15.52
N ASP A 378 -2.23 18.04 -15.01
CA ASP A 378 -2.42 19.49 -15.17
C ASP A 378 -2.28 20.29 -13.86
N GLY A 379 -1.88 19.61 -12.77
CA GLY A 379 -1.68 20.17 -11.43
C GLY A 379 -1.00 19.16 -10.50
N SER A 380 -1.31 19.25 -9.20
CA SER A 380 -0.77 18.43 -8.11
C SER A 380 -0.89 16.92 -8.33
N ILE A 381 0.09 16.17 -7.82
CA ILE A 381 0.04 14.70 -7.73
C ILE A 381 -0.72 14.23 -6.48
N GLY A 382 -1.15 12.96 -6.46
CA GLY A 382 -1.99 12.38 -5.41
C GLY A 382 -3.46 12.82 -5.44
N THR A 383 -3.83 13.70 -6.38
CA THR A 383 -5.17 14.27 -6.55
C THR A 383 -6.20 13.28 -7.05
N THR A 384 -5.78 12.35 -7.92
CA THR A 384 -6.68 11.35 -8.52
C THR A 384 -5.92 10.03 -8.68
N PRO A 385 -6.22 8.99 -7.89
CA PRO A 385 -5.57 7.69 -8.05
C PRO A 385 -6.01 6.99 -9.35
N ASN A 386 -5.29 5.94 -9.74
CA ASN A 386 -5.85 4.92 -10.62
C ASN A 386 -6.47 3.76 -9.82
N HIS A 387 -6.91 2.72 -10.53
CA HIS A 387 -7.45 1.55 -9.87
C HIS A 387 -6.41 0.61 -9.28
N MET A 388 -6.83 -0.07 -8.22
CA MET A 388 -6.32 -1.39 -7.84
C MET A 388 -6.23 -2.32 -9.07
N GLY A 389 -5.12 -3.08 -9.15
CA GLY A 389 -4.92 -4.10 -10.16
C GLY A 389 -5.83 -5.32 -9.96
N ALA A 390 -5.79 -6.24 -10.93
CA ALA A 390 -6.64 -7.43 -10.90
C ALA A 390 -6.29 -8.44 -9.79
N TRP A 391 -5.11 -8.39 -9.15
CA TRP A 391 -4.83 -9.29 -8.02
C TRP A 391 -5.58 -8.85 -6.75
N GLU A 392 -5.62 -7.55 -6.51
CA GLU A 392 -6.26 -6.84 -5.40
C GLU A 392 -7.79 -6.96 -5.51
N LYS A 393 -8.34 -6.59 -6.68
CA LYS A 393 -9.76 -6.78 -7.01
C LYS A 393 -10.18 -8.24 -6.90
N LEU A 394 -9.28 -9.19 -7.11
CA LEU A 394 -9.54 -10.62 -6.89
C LEU A 394 -9.49 -11.01 -5.40
N GLN A 395 -8.62 -10.41 -4.58
CA GLN A 395 -8.63 -10.62 -3.10
C GLN A 395 -9.93 -10.15 -2.47
N LEU A 396 -10.41 -8.96 -2.85
CA LEU A 396 -11.67 -8.39 -2.35
C LEU A 396 -12.91 -9.04 -2.99
N GLY A 397 -12.73 -9.78 -4.11
CA GLY A 397 -13.79 -10.47 -4.84
C GLY A 397 -14.68 -9.53 -5.66
N TRP A 398 -14.11 -8.42 -6.13
CA TRP A 398 -14.71 -7.42 -7.01
C TRP A 398 -14.45 -7.67 -8.49
N LEU A 399 -13.41 -8.44 -8.83
CA LEU A 399 -13.07 -8.79 -10.20
C LEU A 399 -14.05 -9.83 -10.79
N ASP A 400 -14.66 -9.53 -11.95
CA ASP A 400 -15.23 -10.56 -12.82
C ASP A 400 -14.13 -11.18 -13.71
N TYR A 401 -13.98 -12.50 -13.66
CA TYR A 401 -12.93 -13.21 -14.42
C TYR A 401 -13.42 -14.51 -15.08
N ASP A 402 -12.87 -14.81 -16.25
CA ASP A 402 -12.86 -16.16 -16.81
C ASP A 402 -11.71 -16.99 -16.19
N VAL A 403 -11.82 -18.32 -16.20
CA VAL A 403 -10.77 -19.23 -15.71
C VAL A 403 -10.16 -20.04 -16.85
N ALA A 404 -8.83 -20.10 -16.88
CA ALA A 404 -8.04 -20.95 -17.78
C ALA A 404 -7.12 -21.89 -16.98
N THR A 405 -6.48 -22.83 -17.69
CA THR A 405 -5.52 -23.79 -17.09
C THR A 405 -4.32 -23.93 -18.01
N ALA A 406 -3.11 -23.91 -17.44
CA ALA A 406 -1.85 -24.13 -18.18
C ALA A 406 -1.90 -25.42 -19.02
N GLY A 407 -1.43 -25.35 -20.27
CA GLY A 407 -1.44 -26.48 -21.21
C GLY A 407 -2.82 -26.82 -21.79
N VAL A 408 -3.88 -26.11 -21.42
CA VAL A 408 -5.25 -26.33 -21.93
C VAL A 408 -5.66 -25.18 -22.84
N LYS A 409 -5.56 -25.42 -24.15
CA LYS A 409 -5.94 -24.43 -25.16
C LYS A 409 -7.39 -23.98 -24.99
N SER A 410 -7.55 -22.68 -24.75
CA SER A 410 -8.82 -22.00 -24.52
C SER A 410 -8.85 -20.65 -25.24
N THR A 411 -10.02 -20.02 -25.33
CA THR A 411 -10.17 -18.70 -25.96
C THR A 411 -11.20 -17.92 -25.17
N HIS A 412 -10.77 -16.76 -24.68
CA HIS A 412 -11.51 -15.92 -23.74
C HIS A 412 -11.71 -14.53 -24.36
N LYS A 413 -12.71 -13.80 -23.90
CA LYS A 413 -12.95 -12.43 -24.34
C LYS A 413 -13.22 -11.56 -23.13
N ILE A 414 -12.34 -10.58 -22.92
CA ILE A 414 -12.39 -9.68 -21.76
C ILE A 414 -12.77 -8.25 -22.16
N GLY A 415 -13.46 -7.56 -21.26
CA GLY A 415 -13.68 -6.13 -21.28
C GLY A 415 -12.51 -5.37 -20.64
N PRO A 416 -12.66 -4.05 -20.42
CA PRO A 416 -11.73 -3.25 -19.62
C PRO A 416 -11.56 -3.76 -18.17
N SER A 417 -10.43 -3.43 -17.55
CA SER A 417 -10.14 -3.60 -16.11
C SER A 417 -11.05 -2.78 -15.20
N PHE A 418 -11.42 -1.58 -15.65
CA PHE A 418 -11.88 -0.52 -14.75
C PHE A 418 -13.29 -0.76 -14.20
N HIS A 419 -14.21 -1.33 -15.00
CA HIS A 419 -15.55 -1.72 -14.55
C HIS A 419 -16.02 -3.05 -15.16
N ALA A 420 -16.93 -3.74 -14.48
CA ALA A 420 -17.58 -4.96 -14.95
C ALA A 420 -18.43 -4.71 -16.21
N THR A 421 -18.30 -5.59 -17.21
CA THR A 421 -19.08 -5.51 -18.46
C THR A 421 -19.85 -6.82 -18.72
N LYS A 422 -20.44 -6.97 -19.92
CA LYS A 422 -20.98 -8.27 -20.38
C LYS A 422 -19.90 -9.31 -20.71
N ALA A 423 -18.64 -8.91 -20.66
CA ALA A 423 -17.45 -9.75 -20.68
C ALA A 423 -16.69 -9.55 -19.36
N PRO A 424 -16.04 -10.60 -18.81
CA PRO A 424 -15.19 -10.47 -17.63
C PRO A 424 -14.06 -9.46 -17.83
N GLN A 425 -13.53 -8.90 -16.75
CA GLN A 425 -12.44 -7.91 -16.76
C GLN A 425 -11.07 -8.58 -16.98
N ALA A 426 -10.92 -9.86 -16.60
CA ALA A 426 -9.66 -10.59 -16.66
C ALA A 426 -9.82 -12.11 -16.95
N VAL A 427 -8.69 -12.78 -17.17
CA VAL A 427 -8.58 -14.26 -17.16
C VAL A 427 -7.59 -14.68 -16.07
N VAL A 428 -8.02 -15.55 -15.15
CA VAL A 428 -7.14 -16.20 -14.17
C VAL A 428 -6.69 -17.55 -14.73
N VAL A 429 -5.38 -17.71 -14.95
CA VAL A 429 -4.78 -18.96 -15.44
C VAL A 429 -4.24 -19.78 -14.27
N ASN A 430 -4.90 -20.88 -13.96
CA ASN A 430 -4.43 -21.86 -12.97
C ASN A 430 -3.16 -22.56 -13.47
N LEU A 431 -2.07 -22.46 -12.70
CA LEU A 431 -0.80 -23.10 -13.00
C LEU A 431 -0.58 -24.35 -12.13
N PRO A 432 0.32 -25.28 -12.53
CA PRO A 432 0.76 -26.35 -11.64
C PRO A 432 1.40 -25.77 -10.37
N LYS A 433 1.03 -26.35 -9.21
CA LYS A 433 1.65 -26.06 -7.91
C LYS A 433 3.18 -26.22 -8.00
N ASP A 434 3.91 -25.42 -7.24
CA ASP A 434 5.38 -25.45 -7.27
C ASP A 434 5.97 -26.72 -6.59
N ALA A 435 7.30 -26.83 -6.54
CA ALA A 435 7.96 -27.98 -5.91
C ALA A 435 7.73 -28.10 -4.39
N ALA A 436 7.23 -27.05 -3.73
CA ALA A 436 6.82 -27.04 -2.32
C ALA A 436 5.30 -27.20 -2.13
N GLY A 437 4.52 -27.33 -3.22
CA GLY A 437 3.06 -27.46 -3.21
C GLY A 437 2.29 -26.13 -3.13
N LYS A 438 2.96 -24.98 -3.30
CA LYS A 438 2.34 -23.64 -3.30
C LYS A 438 1.55 -23.38 -4.58
N ASN A 439 0.48 -22.60 -4.47
CA ASN A 439 -0.36 -22.19 -5.59
C ASN A 439 0.34 -21.06 -6.39
N ARG A 440 0.09 -21.04 -7.70
CA ARG A 440 0.64 -20.05 -8.63
C ARG A 440 -0.38 -19.78 -9.73
N PHE A 441 -0.50 -18.52 -10.16
CA PHE A 441 -1.48 -18.07 -11.15
C PHE A 441 -0.88 -16.98 -12.03
N TYR A 442 -1.34 -16.88 -13.28
CA TYR A 442 -1.29 -15.61 -14.01
C TYR A 442 -2.67 -14.97 -13.98
N ILE A 443 -2.73 -13.66 -13.81
CA ILE A 443 -3.95 -12.87 -13.90
C ILE A 443 -3.75 -11.90 -15.06
N ALA A 444 -4.50 -12.09 -16.14
CA ALA A 444 -4.36 -11.33 -17.38
C ALA A 444 -5.55 -10.38 -17.52
N GLU A 445 -5.31 -9.08 -17.31
CA GLU A 445 -6.33 -8.01 -17.32
C GLU A 445 -6.05 -6.98 -18.42
N ASN A 446 -7.07 -6.23 -18.83
CA ASN A 446 -7.00 -5.33 -19.97
C ASN A 446 -7.14 -3.86 -19.51
N ARG A 447 -6.00 -3.20 -19.28
CA ARG A 447 -5.93 -1.80 -18.87
C ARG A 447 -6.20 -0.90 -20.06
N VAL A 448 -7.05 0.11 -19.87
CA VAL A 448 -7.39 1.13 -20.88
C VAL A 448 -7.59 2.47 -20.19
N TYR A 449 -7.37 3.57 -20.90
CA TYR A 449 -7.63 4.91 -20.36
C TYR A 449 -9.15 5.17 -20.26
N GLY A 450 -9.74 4.83 -19.13
CA GLY A 450 -11.17 5.01 -18.85
C GLY A 450 -11.48 4.81 -17.37
N GLY A 451 -12.44 5.58 -16.85
CA GLY A 451 -12.63 5.68 -15.42
C GLY A 451 -11.43 6.31 -14.73
N TYR A 452 -11.16 5.97 -13.46
CA TYR A 452 -9.93 6.40 -12.76
C TYR A 452 -8.65 5.85 -13.42
N ASP A 453 -8.72 4.73 -14.16
CA ASP A 453 -7.62 4.22 -14.99
C ASP A 453 -7.26 5.16 -16.17
N ALA A 454 -8.05 6.22 -16.45
CA ALA A 454 -7.68 7.27 -17.39
C ALA A 454 -6.43 8.05 -16.96
N THR A 455 -6.17 8.16 -15.66
CA THR A 455 -4.95 8.81 -15.12
C THR A 455 -3.66 8.14 -15.58
N LEU A 456 -3.67 6.88 -16.02
CA LEU A 456 -2.49 6.21 -16.61
C LEU A 456 -1.95 6.92 -17.87
N ALA A 457 -2.78 7.72 -18.57
CA ALA A 457 -2.37 8.42 -19.78
C ALA A 457 -1.55 9.71 -19.51
N THR A 458 -1.73 10.34 -18.35
CA THR A 458 -1.19 11.69 -18.06
C THR A 458 -0.67 11.89 -16.64
N GLY A 459 -0.97 10.98 -15.72
CA GLY A 459 -0.57 11.04 -14.31
C GLY A 459 0.84 10.52 -14.01
N PRO A 460 1.34 9.40 -14.59
CA PRO A 460 2.67 8.86 -14.27
C PRO A 460 3.77 9.91 -14.45
N TYR A 461 4.63 10.05 -13.45
CA TYR A 461 5.47 11.25 -13.32
C TYR A 461 6.93 10.98 -12.93
N ASN A 462 7.77 11.99 -13.19
CA ASN A 462 9.20 11.99 -12.93
C ASN A 462 9.68 13.36 -12.41
N PHE A 463 10.44 13.36 -11.32
CA PHE A 463 11.05 14.59 -10.77
C PHE A 463 12.28 14.97 -11.59
N GLY A 464 12.06 15.76 -12.65
CA GLY A 464 13.10 16.12 -13.61
C GLY A 464 14.13 17.12 -13.09
N TRP A 465 13.82 17.90 -12.05
CA TRP A 465 14.57 19.11 -11.64
C TRP A 465 15.01 19.12 -10.17
N GLY A 466 15.45 17.97 -9.66
CA GLY A 466 15.86 17.74 -8.26
C GLY A 466 16.98 18.63 -7.67
N VAL A 467 17.45 19.67 -8.37
CA VAL A 467 18.36 20.69 -7.83
C VAL A 467 17.80 22.11 -8.01
N SER A 468 17.16 22.41 -9.15
CA SER A 468 16.67 23.75 -9.49
C SER A 468 15.19 24.00 -9.16
N ALA A 469 14.37 22.94 -9.14
CA ALA A 469 12.96 22.96 -8.78
C ALA A 469 12.53 21.54 -8.34
N PRO A 470 12.87 21.13 -7.09
CA PRO A 470 12.73 19.73 -6.65
C PRO A 470 11.29 19.24 -6.65
N ASP A 471 10.33 20.15 -6.45
CA ASP A 471 8.88 19.89 -6.44
C ASP A 471 8.26 20.02 -7.85
N THR A 472 9.09 20.06 -8.91
CA THR A 472 8.63 20.02 -10.30
C THR A 472 8.74 18.61 -10.90
N VAL A 473 7.60 18.09 -11.33
CA VAL A 473 7.45 16.85 -12.10
C VAL A 473 7.16 17.12 -13.58
N GLU A 474 7.65 16.21 -14.43
CA GLU A 474 7.15 16.02 -15.80
C GLU A 474 6.34 14.72 -15.87
N HIS A 475 5.34 14.67 -16.75
CA HIS A 475 4.41 13.55 -16.89
C HIS A 475 4.63 12.74 -18.19
N TYR A 476 4.25 11.48 -18.15
CA TYR A 476 4.26 10.54 -19.28
C TYR A 476 3.15 9.48 -19.14
N ALA A 477 2.92 8.70 -20.18
CA ALA A 477 1.89 7.65 -20.19
C ALA A 477 2.46 6.27 -19.80
N TYR A 478 1.69 5.52 -19.03
CA TYR A 478 1.75 4.06 -18.96
C TYR A 478 0.85 3.47 -20.05
N GLN A 479 1.29 2.46 -20.79
CA GLN A 479 0.62 2.00 -22.02
C GLN A 479 -0.71 1.26 -21.80
N ASP A 480 -1.66 1.35 -22.75
CA ASP A 480 -2.87 0.52 -22.73
C ASP A 480 -2.58 -0.92 -23.19
N GLY A 481 -3.49 -1.86 -22.87
CA GLY A 481 -3.45 -3.25 -23.35
C GLY A 481 -3.48 -4.31 -22.25
N LEU A 482 -2.95 -5.50 -22.56
CA LEU A 482 -3.00 -6.64 -21.66
C LEU A 482 -1.87 -6.57 -20.62
N SER A 483 -2.20 -6.26 -19.37
CA SER A 483 -1.31 -6.49 -18.24
C SER A 483 -1.39 -7.97 -17.81
N VAL A 484 -0.25 -8.55 -17.43
CA VAL A 484 -0.16 -9.94 -16.97
C VAL A 484 0.56 -9.98 -15.61
N THR A 485 -0.19 -10.15 -14.53
CA THR A 485 0.35 -10.25 -13.17
C THR A 485 0.62 -11.71 -12.81
N TYR A 486 1.83 -12.00 -12.33
CA TYR A 486 2.21 -13.31 -11.79
C TYR A 486 1.97 -13.33 -10.27
N TRP A 487 0.97 -14.11 -9.84
CA TRP A 487 0.68 -14.35 -8.42
C TRP A 487 1.35 -15.64 -7.95
N ASN A 488 2.21 -15.56 -6.94
CA ASN A 488 2.98 -16.66 -6.41
C ASN A 488 2.81 -16.79 -4.88
N THR A 489 2.00 -17.74 -4.41
CA THR A 489 1.74 -17.93 -2.97
C THR A 489 2.90 -18.57 -2.19
N ALA A 490 4.10 -18.64 -2.79
CA ALA A 490 5.34 -18.92 -2.10
C ALA A 490 5.92 -17.67 -1.40
N GLN A 491 5.61 -16.47 -1.91
CA GLN A 491 5.98 -15.17 -1.31
C GLN A 491 4.81 -14.55 -0.55
N THR A 492 5.10 -13.58 0.31
CA THR A 492 4.11 -12.84 1.12
C THR A 492 4.11 -11.32 0.92
N ASN A 493 5.07 -10.80 0.15
CA ASN A 493 5.22 -9.38 -0.19
C ASN A 493 5.96 -9.23 -1.55
N ASN A 494 6.14 -8.00 -2.02
CA ASN A 494 6.83 -7.69 -3.27
C ASN A 494 8.25 -7.10 -3.06
N ASN A 495 8.97 -7.54 -2.02
CA ASN A 495 10.28 -7.00 -1.66
C ASN A 495 11.40 -7.60 -2.52
N THR A 496 11.35 -7.30 -3.82
CA THR A 496 12.32 -7.71 -4.85
C THR A 496 13.78 -7.34 -4.51
N ARG A 497 14.04 -6.35 -3.67
CA ARG A 497 15.37 -6.06 -3.10
C ARG A 497 15.91 -7.23 -2.26
N GLN A 498 15.04 -7.96 -1.57
CA GLN A 498 15.36 -9.15 -0.77
C GLN A 498 15.32 -10.43 -1.60
N HIS A 499 14.37 -10.54 -2.54
CA HIS A 499 14.23 -11.69 -3.44
C HIS A 499 14.04 -11.25 -4.91
N PRO A 500 15.14 -10.89 -5.60
CA PRO A 500 15.06 -10.34 -6.96
C PRO A 500 14.42 -11.31 -7.96
N GLY A 501 13.61 -10.77 -8.87
CA GLY A 501 12.80 -11.55 -9.80
C GLY A 501 11.58 -12.25 -9.19
N ALA A 502 11.28 -12.07 -7.90
CA ALA A 502 10.14 -12.71 -7.25
C ALA A 502 9.36 -11.75 -6.34
N GLY A 503 8.06 -12.01 -6.17
CA GLY A 503 7.16 -11.30 -5.27
C GLY A 503 5.86 -12.07 -5.09
N LEU A 504 4.96 -11.52 -4.28
CA LEU A 504 3.60 -12.00 -4.09
C LEU A 504 2.81 -11.85 -5.39
N ALA A 505 2.75 -10.63 -5.95
CA ALA A 505 1.99 -10.30 -7.15
C ALA A 505 2.74 -9.20 -7.95
N LEU A 506 3.47 -9.59 -8.99
CA LEU A 506 4.26 -8.66 -9.83
C LEU A 506 3.71 -8.64 -11.26
N PRO A 507 3.57 -7.46 -11.91
CA PRO A 507 3.31 -7.39 -13.34
C PRO A 507 4.53 -7.89 -14.12
N VAL A 508 4.28 -8.65 -15.18
CA VAL A 508 5.30 -9.08 -16.13
C VAL A 508 5.46 -8.00 -17.19
N ASP A 509 6.67 -7.47 -17.30
CA ASP A 509 7.04 -6.48 -18.32
C ASP A 509 7.20 -7.14 -19.71
N ALA A 510 6.42 -6.69 -20.71
CA ALA A 510 6.55 -7.12 -22.09
C ALA A 510 7.87 -6.72 -22.77
N HIS A 511 8.55 -5.68 -22.28
CA HIS A 511 9.79 -5.13 -22.82
C HIS A 511 10.92 -5.07 -21.75
N PRO A 512 11.22 -6.19 -21.07
CA PRO A 512 11.86 -6.30 -19.73
C PRO A 512 13.34 -5.85 -19.65
N LYS A 513 13.89 -5.22 -20.69
CA LYS A 513 15.29 -4.84 -20.81
C LYS A 513 15.51 -3.46 -20.19
N ALA A 514 16.45 -3.37 -19.25
CA ALA A 514 16.71 -2.16 -18.48
C ALA A 514 17.00 -0.93 -19.36
N LEU A 515 16.17 0.11 -19.21
CA LEU A 515 16.43 1.47 -19.67
C LEU A 515 17.50 2.14 -18.79
N THR A 516 18.26 3.05 -19.40
CA THR A 516 19.32 3.83 -18.74
C THR A 516 19.25 5.31 -19.11
N TRP A 517 19.53 6.18 -18.14
CA TRP A 517 19.80 7.60 -18.36
C TRP A 517 21.05 7.81 -19.23
N SER A 518 21.22 9.01 -19.77
CA SER A 518 22.33 9.40 -20.68
C SER A 518 23.74 9.29 -20.07
N ASP A 519 23.85 9.11 -18.74
CA ASP A 519 25.11 8.86 -18.02
C ASP A 519 25.40 7.35 -17.79
N GLY A 520 24.48 6.46 -18.18
CA GLY A 520 24.55 5.02 -17.97
C GLY A 520 23.91 4.52 -16.68
N THR A 521 23.33 5.39 -15.84
CA THR A 521 22.58 4.96 -14.65
C THR A 521 21.30 4.23 -15.07
N VAL A 522 20.96 3.12 -14.43
CA VAL A 522 19.68 2.42 -14.64
C VAL A 522 18.52 3.32 -14.23
N VAL A 523 17.44 3.31 -15.02
CA VAL A 523 16.21 4.08 -14.78
C VAL A 523 15.39 3.45 -13.63
N ARG A 524 14.69 4.27 -12.83
CA ARG A 524 13.89 3.82 -11.68
C ARG A 524 12.70 2.96 -12.13
N ASN A 525 12.30 1.97 -11.34
CA ASN A 525 11.37 0.92 -11.75
C ASN A 525 9.96 1.40 -12.05
N ARG A 526 9.45 2.45 -11.38
CA ARG A 526 8.17 3.06 -11.80
C ARG A 526 8.23 3.77 -13.16
N ILE A 527 9.40 3.93 -13.78
CA ILE A 527 9.54 4.39 -15.18
C ILE A 527 9.82 3.20 -16.10
N GLN A 528 10.54 2.17 -15.64
CA GLN A 528 10.87 0.99 -16.45
C GLN A 528 9.60 0.28 -16.97
N SER A 529 8.63 -0.01 -16.09
CA SER A 529 7.44 -0.80 -16.45
C SER A 529 6.33 -0.03 -17.19
N PHE A 530 6.64 1.14 -17.78
CA PHE A 530 5.65 1.96 -18.49
C PHE A 530 5.08 1.28 -19.74
N ASP A 531 5.87 0.46 -20.44
CA ASP A 531 5.46 -0.31 -21.63
C ASP A 531 5.34 -1.82 -21.38
N ALA A 532 4.99 -2.18 -20.14
CA ALA A 532 4.80 -3.56 -19.70
C ALA A 532 3.62 -4.32 -20.37
N THR A 533 2.70 -3.63 -21.07
CA THR A 533 1.51 -4.28 -21.63
C THR A 533 1.79 -5.10 -22.91
N PHE A 534 1.14 -6.26 -22.98
CA PHE A 534 1.14 -7.12 -24.17
C PHE A 534 0.06 -6.65 -25.16
N GLY A 535 0.41 -6.50 -26.43
CA GLY A 535 -0.45 -5.86 -27.42
C GLY A 535 0.05 -5.97 -28.86
N LYS A 536 -0.70 -5.36 -29.80
CA LYS A 536 -0.33 -5.27 -31.23
C LYS A 536 0.01 -3.85 -31.67
N GLN A 537 -0.32 -2.88 -30.84
CA GLN A 537 0.10 -1.49 -30.91
C GLN A 537 1.63 -1.42 -30.73
N ALA A 538 2.29 -0.47 -31.39
CA ALA A 538 3.67 -0.13 -31.03
C ALA A 538 3.64 0.80 -29.81
N THR A 539 4.66 0.73 -28.96
CA THR A 539 4.70 1.52 -27.71
C THR A 539 4.98 3.00 -28.01
N ASP A 540 4.51 3.92 -27.17
CA ASP A 540 4.84 5.34 -27.31
C ASP A 540 6.32 5.63 -26.97
N PRO A 541 6.98 6.60 -27.64
CA PRO A 541 8.36 6.96 -27.36
C PRO A 541 8.47 7.83 -26.09
N LEU A 542 9.17 7.34 -25.07
CA LEU A 542 9.40 8.04 -23.80
C LEU A 542 10.63 8.95 -23.85
N ASN A 543 10.48 10.20 -23.39
CA ASN A 543 11.59 11.13 -23.19
C ASN A 543 11.43 11.83 -21.84
N LEU A 544 12.46 11.79 -21.00
CA LEU A 544 12.45 12.36 -19.65
C LEU A 544 13.80 13.03 -19.30
N HIS A 545 13.78 13.86 -18.27
CA HIS A 545 14.89 14.62 -17.73
C HIS A 545 15.26 14.12 -16.33
N ARG A 546 16.51 14.36 -15.91
CA ARG A 546 16.95 14.14 -14.53
C ARG A 546 18.13 15.04 -14.23
N GLU A 547 17.86 16.14 -13.54
CA GLU A 547 18.89 17.02 -13.00
C GLU A 547 19.64 16.33 -11.85
N THR A 548 20.95 16.52 -11.83
CA THR A 548 21.85 16.04 -10.78
C THR A 548 22.82 17.14 -10.40
N ALA A 549 23.55 16.97 -9.29
CA ALA A 549 24.65 17.88 -8.93
C ALA A 549 25.80 17.93 -9.99
N ALA A 550 25.83 17.01 -10.96
CA ALA A 550 26.75 17.03 -12.10
C ALA A 550 26.17 17.70 -13.36
N GLY A 551 24.88 18.07 -13.34
CA GLY A 551 24.14 18.63 -14.48
C GLY A 551 22.94 17.77 -14.90
N MET A 552 22.29 18.19 -15.99
CA MET A 552 21.13 17.52 -16.56
C MET A 552 21.50 16.24 -17.31
N THR A 553 20.75 15.17 -17.04
CA THR A 553 20.79 13.88 -17.77
C THR A 553 19.42 13.61 -18.40
N THR A 554 19.34 12.79 -19.44
CA THR A 554 18.07 12.49 -20.12
C THR A 554 17.87 11.02 -20.39
N LEU A 555 16.61 10.61 -20.50
CA LEU A 555 16.17 9.32 -21.03
C LEU A 555 15.55 9.56 -22.42
N THR A 556 15.84 8.67 -23.36
CA THR A 556 15.18 8.59 -24.67
C THR A 556 14.98 7.13 -25.02
N ALA A 557 13.76 6.62 -24.85
CA ALA A 557 13.34 5.30 -25.31
C ALA A 557 12.51 5.46 -26.59
N PRO A 558 12.92 4.87 -27.73
CA PRO A 558 12.13 4.91 -28.95
C PRO A 558 10.96 3.92 -28.88
N SER A 559 9.88 4.22 -29.61
CA SER A 559 8.74 3.33 -29.84
C SER A 559 9.16 1.90 -30.21
N GLN A 560 8.64 0.91 -29.48
CA GLN A 560 8.95 -0.51 -29.67
C GLN A 560 7.81 -1.25 -30.39
N PRO A 561 8.08 -2.30 -31.21
CA PRO A 561 7.02 -3.10 -31.82
C PRO A 561 6.32 -3.98 -30.78
N GLY A 562 4.99 -3.87 -30.67
CA GLY A 562 4.20 -4.54 -29.62
C GLY A 562 4.34 -6.06 -29.56
N VAL A 563 4.51 -6.55 -28.34
CA VAL A 563 4.63 -7.98 -28.01
C VAL A 563 3.23 -8.57 -27.75
N ALA A 564 2.63 -9.21 -28.77
CA ALA A 564 1.26 -9.72 -28.69
C ALA A 564 1.11 -11.04 -27.92
N VAL A 565 2.19 -11.59 -27.36
CA VAL A 565 2.24 -12.92 -26.73
C VAL A 565 3.09 -12.89 -25.46
N PHE A 566 2.47 -13.14 -24.32
CA PHE A 566 3.17 -13.60 -23.12
C PHE A 566 3.50 -15.10 -23.27
N ASP A 567 4.72 -15.51 -22.90
CA ASP A 567 5.27 -16.86 -23.13
C ASP A 567 6.24 -17.29 -22.01
N ASP A 568 5.77 -18.08 -21.04
CA ASP A 568 6.58 -18.49 -19.88
C ASP A 568 7.49 -19.72 -20.11
N THR A 569 7.75 -20.08 -21.38
CA THR A 569 8.56 -21.26 -21.74
C THR A 569 10.00 -21.18 -21.22
N ASP A 570 10.57 -19.97 -21.11
CA ASP A 570 11.80 -19.71 -20.35
C ASP A 570 11.42 -18.91 -19.08
N PRO A 571 11.70 -19.43 -17.87
CA PRO A 571 11.50 -18.69 -16.62
C PRO A 571 12.13 -17.28 -16.59
N ASN A 572 13.16 -17.05 -17.40
CA ASN A 572 13.94 -15.81 -17.41
C ASN A 572 13.62 -14.92 -18.63
N ALA A 573 12.58 -15.25 -19.42
CA ALA A 573 12.16 -14.44 -20.58
C ALA A 573 11.86 -12.99 -20.23
N TYR A 574 11.47 -12.74 -18.97
CA TYR A 574 11.07 -11.44 -18.41
C TYR A 574 12.00 -10.97 -17.29
N TYR A 575 13.28 -11.36 -17.37
CA TYR A 575 14.30 -11.02 -16.38
C TYR A 575 15.59 -10.47 -17.01
N ASP A 576 15.90 -9.20 -16.71
CA ASP A 576 17.20 -8.59 -17.03
C ASP A 576 18.06 -8.48 -15.76
N ALA A 577 19.25 -9.08 -15.80
CA ALA A 577 20.22 -9.02 -14.72
C ALA A 577 20.77 -7.59 -14.46
N ALA A 578 20.57 -6.64 -15.38
CA ALA A 578 20.85 -5.22 -15.16
C ALA A 578 19.76 -4.51 -14.33
N ASN A 579 18.53 -5.05 -14.29
CA ASN A 579 17.43 -4.56 -13.46
C ASN A 579 16.67 -5.71 -12.76
N PRO A 580 17.29 -6.37 -11.76
CA PRO A 580 16.72 -7.56 -11.16
C PRO A 580 15.56 -7.28 -10.18
N GLN A 581 15.29 -6.01 -9.84
CA GLN A 581 14.17 -5.60 -8.99
C GLN A 581 12.89 -5.25 -9.80
N GLY A 582 13.02 -4.68 -11.00
CA GLY A 582 11.89 -4.51 -11.92
C GLY A 582 11.48 -5.79 -12.65
N SER A 583 12.40 -6.76 -12.73
CA SER A 583 12.25 -8.04 -13.44
C SER A 583 11.35 -9.07 -12.76
N VAL A 584 10.84 -10.05 -13.53
CA VAL A 584 10.08 -11.21 -13.02
C VAL A 584 10.62 -12.54 -13.56
N VAL A 585 10.96 -13.46 -12.66
CA VAL A 585 11.21 -14.87 -12.98
C VAL A 585 9.87 -15.61 -12.99
N VAL A 586 9.39 -15.94 -14.19
CA VAL A 586 8.05 -16.50 -14.42
C VAL A 586 8.00 -18.01 -14.18
N ALA A 587 6.80 -18.58 -14.14
CA ALA A 587 6.52 -19.90 -13.55
C ALA A 587 7.15 -21.11 -14.26
N GLY A 588 7.61 -20.95 -15.51
CA GLY A 588 8.31 -21.99 -16.28
C GLY A 588 7.42 -23.12 -16.80
N THR A 589 6.16 -22.83 -17.14
CA THR A 589 5.13 -23.85 -17.38
C THR A 589 4.89 -24.19 -18.86
N GLY A 590 5.38 -23.37 -19.79
CA GLY A 590 5.04 -23.43 -21.22
C GLY A 590 3.70 -22.76 -21.59
N THR A 591 3.07 -22.08 -20.62
CA THR A 591 1.83 -21.31 -20.77
C THR A 591 2.07 -20.09 -21.66
N LYS A 592 1.17 -19.87 -22.61
CA LYS A 592 1.21 -18.68 -23.49
C LYS A 592 -0.14 -17.99 -23.52
N ILE A 593 -0.14 -16.66 -23.41
CA ILE A 593 -1.34 -15.81 -23.45
C ILE A 593 -1.17 -14.86 -24.64
N GLU A 594 -1.93 -15.09 -25.71
CA GLU A 594 -1.84 -14.36 -26.98
C GLU A 594 -3.04 -13.43 -27.18
N VAL A 595 -2.79 -12.14 -27.39
CA VAL A 595 -3.81 -11.15 -27.80
C VAL A 595 -4.16 -11.40 -29.26
N VAL A 596 -5.16 -12.24 -29.54
CA VAL A 596 -5.54 -12.56 -30.93
C VAL A 596 -6.28 -11.41 -31.59
N GLN A 597 -7.10 -10.66 -30.87
CA GLN A 597 -7.83 -9.49 -31.37
C GLN A 597 -7.98 -8.42 -30.28
N SER A 598 -7.93 -7.15 -30.69
CA SER A 598 -8.41 -5.98 -29.93
C SER A 598 -9.50 -5.27 -30.76
N ASN A 599 -10.32 -4.43 -30.13
CA ASN A 599 -11.31 -3.60 -30.83
C ASN A 599 -11.37 -2.16 -30.30
N SER A 600 -12.05 -1.28 -31.04
CA SER A 600 -12.23 0.13 -30.68
C SER A 600 -13.22 0.39 -29.52
N THR A 601 -13.54 -0.62 -28.72
CA THR A 601 -14.36 -0.48 -27.50
C THR A 601 -13.66 -1.09 -26.29
N GLY A 602 -12.32 -1.14 -26.31
CA GLY A 602 -11.51 -1.66 -25.21
C GLY A 602 -11.79 -3.12 -24.85
N MET A 603 -12.16 -3.98 -25.80
CA MET A 603 -12.27 -5.43 -25.56
C MET A 603 -11.12 -6.19 -26.23
N LEU A 604 -10.53 -7.13 -25.50
CA LEU A 604 -9.54 -8.08 -26.03
C LEU A 604 -10.17 -9.47 -26.22
N THR A 605 -9.67 -10.21 -27.20
CA THR A 605 -9.85 -11.66 -27.30
C THR A 605 -8.49 -12.31 -27.11
N LEU A 606 -8.40 -13.22 -26.13
CA LEU A 606 -7.18 -13.89 -25.74
C LEU A 606 -7.21 -15.36 -26.15
N GLN A 607 -6.07 -15.91 -26.53
CA GLN A 607 -5.86 -17.35 -26.62
C GLN A 607 -4.84 -17.78 -25.56
N VAL A 608 -5.30 -18.56 -24.58
CA VAL A 608 -4.43 -19.25 -23.62
C VAL A 608 -4.14 -20.65 -24.15
N ARG A 609 -2.91 -21.14 -23.99
CA ARG A 609 -2.46 -22.48 -24.39
C ARG A 609 -1.33 -22.98 -23.50
#